data_AF-A0AAD3H9L0-F1
#
_entry.id   AF-A0AAD3H9L0-F1
#
_cell.length_a   1.000
_cell.length_b   1.000
_cell.length_c   1.000
_cell.angle_alpha   90.00
_cell.angle_beta   90.00
_cell.angle_gamma   90.00
#
_symmetry.space_group_name_H-M   'P 1'
#
loop_
_entity.id
_entity.type
_entity.pdbx_description
1 polymer ?
#
loop_
_entity_poly.entity_id
_entity_poly.type
_entity_poly.pdbx_seq_one_letter_code
_entity_poly.pdbx_strand_id
1 'polypeptide(L)'
;MPTKRYKLIDSSSHIEKEENRAVLATTSTSCQQQTLNIHPSDRQHGTYFIHAVFDNVYKVLSSPSDQNLRQKMPIGFSGFACLHCQGLSRKKNGGRYFPSSLKTLSDSKKVLFPVHQHLQNCEKCPEEIKKDLQTLMSVHEEERLNLPRGSQTCYYLAVWQAIHGSPPPDLAKKYKKKRDQETQSSQAPMMSQQYHHY
;
A
#
# COMPACT_ATOMS: atom_id res chain seq x y z
N MET A 1 47.52 35.11 56.32
CA MET A 1 47.76 35.07 54.87
C MET A 1 48.08 33.64 54.43
N PRO A 2 47.10 32.91 53.86
CA PRO A 2 47.38 31.69 53.09
C PRO A 2 46.81 31.79 51.66
N THR A 3 47.67 31.47 50.69
CA THR A 3 47.40 31.41 49.25
C THR A 3 46.39 30.32 48.90
N LYS A 4 45.20 30.70 48.41
CA LYS A 4 44.27 29.76 47.77
C LYS A 4 44.64 29.59 46.30
N ARG A 5 45.19 28.41 46.03
CA ARG A 5 45.52 27.86 44.72
C ARG A 5 44.22 27.65 43.94
N TYR A 6 43.94 28.51 42.96
CA TYR A 6 42.88 28.30 41.98
C TYR A 6 43.26 27.09 41.11
N LYS A 7 42.37 26.09 41.04
CA LYS A 7 42.48 24.98 40.09
C LYS A 7 42.02 25.51 38.73
N LEU A 8 42.93 25.52 37.75
CA LEU A 8 42.60 25.62 36.33
C LEU A 8 41.68 24.46 35.97
N ILE A 9 40.48 24.78 35.49
CA ILE A 9 39.52 23.84 34.96
C ILE A 9 39.90 23.68 33.48
N ASP A 10 40.37 22.49 33.14
CA ASP A 10 40.69 22.10 31.77
C ASP A 10 39.43 22.19 30.92
N SER A 11 39.51 23.07 29.91
CA SER A 11 38.42 23.47 29.03
C SER A 11 38.65 22.79 27.68
N SER A 12 38.49 21.48 27.59
CA SER A 12 38.64 20.73 26.33
C SER A 12 38.05 19.32 26.41
N SER A 13 36.72 19.18 26.43
CA SER A 13 36.08 17.88 26.11
C SER A 13 34.60 17.93 25.77
N HIS A 14 34.11 18.97 25.09
CA HIS A 14 32.66 19.10 24.82
C HIS A 14 32.25 19.50 23.40
N ILE A 15 33.11 19.28 22.39
CA ILE A 15 32.78 19.59 20.98
C ILE A 15 33.26 18.47 20.04
N GLU A 16 32.92 17.20 20.26
CA GLU A 16 33.17 16.14 19.25
C GLU A 16 32.13 14.98 19.26
N LYS A 17 30.91 15.19 19.80
CA LYS A 17 29.88 14.13 19.84
C LYS A 17 28.56 14.46 19.14
N GLU A 18 28.48 15.56 18.41
CA GLU A 18 27.24 15.99 17.73
C GLU A 18 27.26 15.89 16.20
N GLU A 19 28.33 15.40 15.58
CA GLU A 19 28.45 15.35 14.11
C GLU A 19 28.18 13.98 13.46
N ASN A 20 27.84 12.93 14.23
CA ASN A 20 27.57 11.60 13.68
C ASN A 20 26.08 11.19 13.62
N ARG A 21 25.14 12.14 13.77
CA ARG A 21 23.69 11.87 13.65
C ARG A 21 23.07 12.32 12.32
N ALA A 22 23.88 12.84 11.39
CA ALA A 22 23.40 13.41 10.13
C ALA A 22 23.74 12.59 8.87
N VAL A 23 24.19 11.33 9.00
CA VAL A 23 24.67 10.52 7.86
C VAL A 23 23.61 9.49 7.36
N LEU A 24 22.31 9.82 7.42
CA LEU A 24 21.26 9.00 6.78
C LEU A 24 20.20 9.83 6.04
N ALA A 25 20.52 11.05 5.61
CA ALA A 25 19.56 11.95 4.95
C ALA A 25 19.97 12.41 3.54
N THR A 26 20.87 11.69 2.86
CA THR A 26 21.29 12.03 1.49
C THR A 26 21.39 10.79 0.59
N THR A 27 20.25 10.14 0.36
CA THR A 27 19.99 9.54 -0.96
C THR A 27 18.81 10.28 -1.57
N SER A 28 19.10 11.46 -2.10
CA SER A 28 18.27 12.16 -3.07
C SER A 28 18.22 11.35 -4.36
N THR A 29 17.51 10.22 -4.34
CA THR A 29 17.00 9.60 -5.54
C THR A 29 15.74 10.36 -5.90
N SER A 30 15.84 11.25 -6.88
CA SER A 30 14.69 11.77 -7.63
C SER A 30 14.02 10.59 -8.33
N CYS A 31 13.26 9.80 -7.57
CA CYS A 31 12.39 8.78 -8.08
C CYS A 31 11.05 9.46 -8.22
N GLN A 32 10.61 9.72 -9.45
CA GLN A 32 9.25 10.20 -9.70
C GLN A 32 8.29 9.20 -9.06
N GLN A 33 7.69 9.60 -7.93
CA GLN A 33 6.79 8.75 -7.17
C GLN A 33 5.50 8.61 -7.98
N GLN A 34 5.45 7.57 -8.81
CA GLN A 34 4.27 7.25 -9.61
C GLN A 34 3.21 6.61 -8.73
N THR A 35 1.96 7.03 -8.93
CA THR A 35 0.79 6.47 -8.27
C THR A 35 0.61 5.00 -8.66
N LEU A 36 -0.28 4.29 -7.95
CA LEU A 36 -0.56 2.89 -8.28
C LEU A 36 -1.08 2.76 -9.72
N ASN A 37 -0.40 1.95 -10.53
CA ASN A 37 -0.81 1.68 -11.92
C ASN A 37 -2.00 0.70 -11.95
N ILE A 38 -3.21 1.22 -11.75
CA ILE A 38 -4.46 0.47 -11.85
C ILE A 38 -5.00 0.63 -13.29
N HIS A 39 -5.23 -0.49 -13.97
CA HIS A 39 -5.67 -0.47 -15.36
C HIS A 39 -7.02 0.26 -15.50
N PRO A 40 -7.25 1.07 -16.55
CA PRO A 40 -8.51 1.79 -16.74
C PRO A 40 -9.75 0.87 -16.71
N SER A 41 -9.66 -0.31 -17.31
CA SER A 41 -10.75 -1.31 -17.28
C SER A 41 -11.06 -1.83 -15.88
N ASP A 42 -10.16 -1.70 -14.90
CA ASP A 42 -10.47 -2.09 -13.53
C ASP A 42 -11.25 -0.99 -12.80
N ARG A 43 -11.20 0.26 -13.28
CA ARG A 43 -11.91 1.38 -12.63
C ARG A 43 -13.43 1.21 -12.63
N GLN A 44 -14.00 0.53 -13.62
CA GLN A 44 -15.44 0.21 -13.61
C GLN A 44 -15.89 -0.62 -12.39
N HIS A 45 -14.94 -1.21 -11.66
CA HIS A 45 -15.21 -2.07 -10.51
C HIS A 45 -15.17 -1.36 -9.16
N GLY A 46 -14.79 -0.08 -9.14
CA GLY A 46 -14.70 0.74 -7.93
C GLY A 46 -15.71 1.89 -7.95
N THR A 47 -15.73 2.61 -6.83
CA THR A 47 -16.44 3.90 -6.73
C THR A 47 -15.44 5.01 -7.01
N TYR A 48 -15.92 6.18 -7.43
CA TYR A 48 -15.05 7.34 -7.67
C TYR A 48 -14.24 7.71 -6.43
N PHE A 49 -14.86 7.58 -5.25
CA PHE A 49 -14.17 7.76 -3.97
C PHE A 49 -12.96 6.83 -3.80
N ILE A 50 -13.14 5.53 -4.05
CA ILE A 50 -12.04 4.56 -3.92
C ILE A 50 -10.91 4.89 -4.91
N HIS A 51 -11.25 5.27 -6.14
CA HIS A 51 -10.26 5.68 -7.13
C HIS A 51 -9.46 6.88 -6.65
N ALA A 52 -10.15 7.95 -6.24
CA ALA A 52 -9.50 9.15 -5.76
C ALA A 52 -8.60 8.90 -4.55
N VAL A 53 -8.98 8.00 -3.63
CA VAL A 53 -8.10 7.63 -2.51
C VAL A 53 -6.83 6.92 -3.01
N PHE A 54 -6.95 5.94 -3.90
CA PHE A 54 -5.79 5.18 -4.39
C PHE A 54 -4.94 5.93 -5.43
N ASP A 55 -5.49 6.95 -6.08
CA ASP A 55 -4.75 7.89 -6.93
C ASP A 55 -3.84 8.83 -6.11
N ASN A 56 -4.06 8.92 -4.80
CA ASN A 56 -3.28 9.75 -3.88
C ASN A 56 -2.24 8.96 -3.05
N VAL A 57 -1.94 7.73 -3.47
CA VAL A 57 -0.90 6.89 -2.86
C VAL A 57 0.02 6.29 -3.91
N TYR A 58 1.22 5.91 -3.49
CA TYR A 58 2.21 5.23 -4.34
C TYR A 58 2.73 3.98 -3.65
N LYS A 59 3.25 3.03 -4.45
CA LYS A 59 3.83 1.78 -3.94
C LYS A 59 5.10 2.06 -3.13
N VAL A 60 5.23 1.43 -1.97
CA VAL A 60 6.41 1.52 -1.10
C VAL A 60 6.77 0.15 -0.54
N LEU A 61 8.04 -0.04 -0.17
CA LEU A 61 8.50 -1.22 0.55
C LEU A 61 8.59 -0.94 2.05
N SER A 62 8.34 -1.93 2.88
CA SER A 62 8.53 -1.82 4.33
C SER A 62 10.01 -1.69 4.66
N SER A 63 10.30 -0.79 5.58
CA SER A 63 11.60 -0.55 6.18
C SER A 63 11.61 -1.05 7.63
N PRO A 64 12.78 -1.20 8.27
CA PRO A 64 12.85 -1.56 9.69
C PRO A 64 12.02 -0.62 10.59
N SER A 65 11.89 0.66 10.21
CA SER A 65 11.09 1.65 10.94
C SER A 65 9.58 1.41 10.89
N ASP A 66 9.08 0.62 9.92
CA ASP A 66 7.66 0.29 9.78
C ASP A 66 7.25 -0.96 10.55
N GLN A 67 8.22 -1.66 11.14
CA GLN A 67 7.95 -2.84 11.93
C GLN A 67 7.25 -2.43 13.23
N ASN A 68 5.93 -2.45 13.18
CA ASN A 68 5.14 -2.41 14.40
C ASN A 68 5.33 -3.73 15.14
N LEU A 69 5.58 -3.67 16.45
CA LEU A 69 5.68 -4.84 17.35
C LEU A 69 4.52 -5.85 17.22
N ARG A 70 3.36 -5.40 16.69
CA ARG A 70 2.15 -6.22 16.51
C ARG A 70 2.05 -6.92 15.16
N GLN A 71 2.83 -6.52 14.15
CA GLN A 71 2.78 -7.07 12.80
C GLN A 71 4.19 -7.53 12.39
N LYS A 72 4.44 -8.84 12.51
CA LYS A 72 5.67 -9.49 12.02
C LYS A 72 5.65 -9.57 10.49
N MET A 73 5.70 -8.42 9.82
CA MET A 73 5.87 -8.36 8.37
C MET A 73 7.37 -8.37 8.04
N PRO A 74 7.82 -9.12 7.02
CA PRO A 74 9.21 -9.09 6.61
C PRO A 74 9.59 -7.68 6.13
N ILE A 75 10.88 -7.34 6.29
CA ILE A 75 11.45 -6.15 5.67
C ILE A 75 11.33 -6.31 4.14
N GLY A 76 11.01 -5.22 3.44
CA GLY A 76 10.78 -5.27 2.00
C GLY A 76 9.38 -5.72 1.59
N PHE A 77 8.45 -5.91 2.54
CA PHE A 77 7.06 -6.20 2.22
C PHE A 77 6.43 -5.02 1.47
N SER A 78 5.73 -5.29 0.37
CA SER A 78 5.12 -4.25 -0.44
C SER A 78 3.86 -3.68 0.21
N GLY A 79 3.73 -2.36 0.18
CA GLY A 79 2.57 -1.62 0.63
C GLY A 79 2.42 -0.35 -0.18
N PHE A 80 1.76 0.65 0.40
CA PHE A 80 1.65 1.96 -0.21
C PHE A 80 1.76 3.07 0.82
N ALA A 81 2.18 4.24 0.35
CA ALA A 81 2.34 5.45 1.15
C ALA A 81 1.59 6.62 0.52
N CYS A 82 1.18 7.56 1.35
CA CYS A 82 0.61 8.83 0.92
C CYS A 82 1.59 9.59 0.02
N LEU A 83 1.13 9.99 -1.17
CA LEU A 83 1.91 10.74 -2.15
C LEU A 83 2.40 12.09 -1.60
N HIS A 84 1.59 12.72 -0.76
CA HIS A 84 1.79 14.10 -0.33
C HIS A 84 2.82 14.24 0.80
N CYS A 85 2.72 13.41 1.84
CA CYS A 85 3.71 13.42 2.92
C CYS A 85 4.82 12.39 2.70
N GLN A 86 4.75 11.59 1.63
CA GLN A 86 5.72 10.55 1.30
C GLN A 86 5.91 9.51 2.42
N GLY A 87 4.86 9.30 3.23
CA GLY A 87 4.95 8.42 4.40
C GLY A 87 5.75 8.98 5.58
N LEU A 88 6.14 10.28 5.55
CA LEU A 88 6.96 10.94 6.57
C LEU A 88 6.13 11.72 7.60
N SER A 89 4.83 11.48 7.70
CA SER A 89 4.00 12.18 8.68
C SER A 89 4.34 11.74 10.11
N ARG A 90 4.35 12.67 11.07
CA ARG A 90 4.53 12.37 12.51
C ARG A 90 3.27 11.78 13.15
N LYS A 91 2.15 11.74 12.43
CA LYS A 91 0.86 11.20 12.92
C LYS A 91 0.87 9.67 12.85
N LYS A 92 -0.11 9.04 13.51
CA LYS A 92 -0.27 7.58 13.58
C LYS A 92 -0.17 6.94 12.18
N ASN A 93 0.63 5.88 12.07
CA ASN A 93 0.98 5.12 10.84
C ASN A 93 1.78 5.90 9.78
N GLY A 94 2.13 7.16 9.99
CA GLY A 94 2.98 7.94 9.08
C GLY A 94 2.43 8.21 7.67
N GLY A 95 1.24 7.70 7.35
CA GLY A 95 0.71 7.64 5.99
C GLY A 95 1.19 6.43 5.19
N ARG A 96 1.70 5.39 5.85
CA ARG A 96 2.17 4.13 5.24
C ARG A 96 1.28 2.97 5.66
N TYR A 97 0.94 2.10 4.71
CA TYR A 97 0.00 1.01 4.89
C TYR A 97 0.53 -0.26 4.23
N PHE A 98 0.55 -1.35 4.98
CA PHE A 98 1.11 -2.65 4.55
C PHE A 98 0.08 -3.77 4.75
N PRO A 99 -0.98 -3.82 3.92
CA PRO A 99 -1.99 -4.86 4.02
C PRO A 99 -1.40 -6.24 3.67
N SER A 100 -1.46 -7.19 4.61
CA SER A 100 -0.86 -8.52 4.47
C SER A 100 -1.75 -9.55 3.75
N SER A 101 -3.00 -9.20 3.47
CA SER A 101 -3.97 -10.08 2.81
C SER A 101 -5.00 -9.26 2.04
N LEU A 102 -5.56 -9.84 0.98
CA LEU A 102 -6.65 -9.22 0.21
C LEU A 102 -7.83 -8.87 1.11
N LYS A 103 -8.18 -9.76 2.05
CA LYS A 103 -9.23 -9.54 3.05
C LYS A 103 -8.99 -8.28 3.89
N THR A 104 -7.74 -7.95 4.21
CA THR A 104 -7.42 -6.73 4.96
C THR A 104 -7.44 -5.52 4.04
N LEU A 105 -6.95 -5.65 2.82
CA LEU A 105 -6.97 -4.60 1.80
C LEU A 105 -8.40 -4.16 1.45
N SER A 106 -9.31 -5.12 1.28
CA SER A 106 -10.71 -4.87 0.91
C SER A 106 -11.63 -4.49 2.07
N ASP A 107 -11.13 -4.51 3.30
CA ASP A 107 -11.87 -4.05 4.48
C ASP A 107 -11.79 -2.53 4.59
N SER A 108 -12.85 -1.83 4.17
CA SER A 108 -12.89 -0.37 4.14
C SER A 108 -12.55 0.27 5.48
N LYS A 109 -12.90 -0.38 6.61
CA LYS A 109 -12.60 0.15 7.95
C LYS A 109 -11.12 0.03 8.31
N LYS A 110 -10.39 -0.89 7.70
CA LYS A 110 -8.97 -1.12 7.97
C LYS A 110 -8.04 -0.38 7.02
N VAL A 111 -8.49 -0.12 5.80
CA VAL A 111 -7.64 0.49 4.78
C VAL A 111 -8.26 1.75 4.20
N LEU A 112 -9.36 1.65 3.45
CA LEU A 112 -9.93 2.80 2.71
C LEU A 112 -10.17 4.03 3.60
N PHE A 113 -10.91 3.87 4.70
CA PHE A 113 -11.23 4.97 5.60
C PHE A 113 -10.03 5.48 6.40
N PRO A 114 -9.14 4.62 6.95
CA PRO A 114 -7.89 5.09 7.54
C PRO A 114 -6.98 5.86 6.58
N VAL A 115 -6.93 5.49 5.30
CA VAL A 115 -6.15 6.23 4.28
C VAL A 115 -6.82 7.57 3.98
N HIS A 116 -8.13 7.58 3.75
CA HIS A 116 -8.88 8.83 3.59
C HIS A 116 -8.70 9.77 4.79
N GLN A 117 -8.85 9.27 6.02
CA GLN A 117 -8.64 10.06 7.23
C GLN A 117 -7.23 10.64 7.29
N HIS A 118 -6.21 9.87 6.88
CA HIS A 118 -4.86 10.40 6.76
C HIS A 118 -4.80 11.53 5.74
N LEU A 119 -5.36 11.36 4.53
CA LEU A 119 -5.37 12.40 3.49
C LEU A 119 -6.04 13.70 3.95
N GLN A 120 -7.19 13.59 4.66
CA GLN A 120 -7.88 14.74 5.26
C GLN A 120 -7.02 15.48 6.30
N ASN A 121 -6.27 14.73 7.10
CA ASN A 121 -5.43 15.29 8.17
C ASN A 121 -3.97 15.55 7.73
N CYS A 122 -3.62 15.25 6.49
CA CYS A 122 -2.26 15.35 5.99
C CYS A 122 -1.94 16.82 5.74
N GLU A 123 -0.93 17.33 6.43
CA GLU A 123 -0.46 18.71 6.33
C GLU A 123 0.13 19.04 4.95
N LYS A 124 0.53 18.01 4.20
CA LYS A 124 1.10 18.16 2.86
C LYS A 124 0.08 17.92 1.75
N CYS A 125 -1.11 17.41 2.06
CA CYS A 125 -2.15 17.15 1.07
C CYS A 125 -2.82 18.47 0.66
N PRO A 126 -2.89 18.80 -0.64
CA PRO A 126 -3.58 19.97 -1.14
C PRO A 126 -5.05 20.05 -0.70
N GLU A 127 -5.53 21.26 -0.40
CA GLU A 127 -6.92 21.47 0.04
C GLU A 127 -7.95 21.10 -1.03
N GLU A 128 -7.62 21.28 -2.30
CA GLU A 128 -8.47 20.86 -3.44
C GLU A 128 -8.75 19.36 -3.37
N ILE A 129 -7.70 18.55 -3.23
CA ILE A 129 -7.81 17.09 -3.12
C ILE A 129 -8.62 16.69 -1.88
N LYS A 130 -8.45 17.38 -0.75
CA LYS A 130 -9.24 17.10 0.46
C LYS A 130 -10.72 17.36 0.23
N LYS A 131 -11.08 18.47 -0.44
CA LYS A 131 -12.46 18.80 -0.78
C LYS A 131 -13.07 17.76 -1.72
N ASP A 132 -12.35 17.40 -2.79
CA ASP A 132 -12.80 16.39 -3.74
C ASP A 132 -13.08 15.05 -3.05
N LEU A 133 -12.18 14.61 -2.17
CA LEU A 133 -12.34 13.39 -1.38
C LEU A 133 -13.56 13.45 -0.46
N GLN A 134 -13.89 14.60 0.14
CA GLN A 134 -15.08 14.76 0.97
C GLN A 134 -16.36 14.65 0.13
N THR A 135 -16.39 15.32 -1.02
CA THR A 135 -17.51 15.25 -1.96
C THR A 135 -17.74 13.81 -2.43
N LEU A 136 -16.68 13.14 -2.89
CA LEU A 136 -16.77 11.75 -3.35
C LEU A 136 -17.15 10.78 -2.22
N MET A 137 -16.69 11.02 -1.00
CA MET A 137 -17.08 10.21 0.17
C MET A 137 -18.60 10.26 0.41
N SER A 138 -19.25 11.42 0.22
CA SER A 138 -20.70 11.54 0.47
C SER A 138 -21.55 10.68 -0.46
N VAL A 139 -21.09 10.42 -1.68
CA VAL A 139 -21.79 9.59 -2.69
C VAL A 139 -21.27 8.14 -2.74
N HIS A 140 -20.18 7.83 -2.02
CA HIS A 140 -19.51 6.53 -2.05
C HIS A 140 -20.46 5.35 -1.77
N GLU A 141 -21.31 5.48 -0.75
CA GLU A 141 -22.20 4.40 -0.34
C GLU A 141 -23.29 4.13 -1.39
N GLU A 142 -23.86 5.19 -1.99
CA GLU A 142 -24.82 5.08 -3.08
C GLU A 142 -24.20 4.42 -4.32
N GLU A 143 -23.04 4.91 -4.75
CA GLU A 143 -22.29 4.31 -5.87
C GLU A 143 -21.99 2.83 -5.61
N ARG A 144 -21.55 2.51 -4.39
CA ARG A 144 -21.22 1.14 -4.00
C ARG A 144 -22.43 0.21 -4.09
N LEU A 145 -23.61 0.67 -3.69
CA LEU A 145 -24.84 -0.14 -3.75
C LEU A 145 -25.29 -0.39 -5.20
N ASN A 146 -24.94 0.53 -6.12
CA ASN A 146 -25.22 0.40 -7.54
C ASN A 146 -24.23 -0.48 -8.31
N LEU A 147 -23.11 -0.88 -7.70
CA LEU A 147 -22.14 -1.78 -8.33
C LEU A 147 -22.63 -3.25 -8.30
N PRO A 148 -22.32 -4.03 -9.36
CA PRO A 148 -22.58 -5.47 -9.35
C PRO A 148 -21.95 -6.17 -8.15
N ARG A 149 -22.61 -7.22 -7.65
CA ARG A 149 -22.06 -8.03 -6.55
C ARG A 149 -20.68 -8.58 -6.92
N GLY A 150 -19.71 -8.40 -6.02
CA GLY A 150 -18.33 -8.84 -6.23
C GLY A 150 -17.46 -7.87 -7.04
N SER A 151 -18.03 -6.82 -7.62
CA SER A 151 -17.31 -5.81 -8.40
C SER A 151 -16.18 -5.18 -7.58
N GLN A 152 -16.45 -4.71 -6.37
CA GLN A 152 -15.40 -4.15 -5.49
C GLN A 152 -14.25 -5.11 -5.20
N THR A 153 -14.52 -6.42 -5.12
CA THR A 153 -13.46 -7.43 -4.95
C THR A 153 -12.52 -7.43 -6.15
N CYS A 154 -13.04 -7.31 -7.38
CA CYS A 154 -12.23 -7.18 -8.60
C CYS A 154 -11.35 -5.93 -8.54
N TYR A 155 -11.89 -4.80 -8.08
CA TYR A 155 -11.10 -3.58 -7.91
C TYR A 155 -9.95 -3.75 -6.92
N TYR A 156 -10.22 -4.31 -5.73
CA TYR A 156 -9.17 -4.54 -4.73
C TYR A 156 -8.14 -5.58 -5.17
N LEU A 157 -8.49 -6.48 -6.10
CA LEU A 157 -7.53 -7.38 -6.74
C LEU A 157 -6.58 -6.62 -7.66
N ALA A 158 -7.09 -5.67 -8.44
CA ALA A 158 -6.26 -4.80 -9.27
C ALA A 158 -5.30 -3.96 -8.40
N VAL A 159 -5.80 -3.38 -7.31
CA VAL A 159 -4.97 -2.65 -6.32
C VAL A 159 -3.91 -3.59 -5.72
N TRP A 160 -4.30 -4.80 -5.33
CA TRP A 160 -3.38 -5.79 -4.79
C TRP A 160 -2.25 -6.09 -5.78
N GLN A 161 -2.61 -6.34 -7.05
CA GLN A 161 -1.66 -6.64 -8.12
C GLN A 161 -0.74 -5.45 -8.42
N ALA A 162 -1.24 -4.22 -8.37
CA ALA A 162 -0.42 -3.01 -8.52
C ALA A 162 0.65 -2.90 -7.41
N ILE A 163 0.30 -3.29 -6.17
CA ILE A 163 1.23 -3.22 -5.04
C ILE A 163 2.20 -4.41 -5.04
N HIS A 164 1.71 -5.63 -5.23
CA HIS A 164 2.48 -6.86 -4.99
C HIS A 164 3.06 -7.48 -6.27
N GLY A 165 2.55 -7.13 -7.45
CA GLY A 165 2.97 -7.72 -8.74
C GLY A 165 2.46 -9.13 -9.01
N SER A 166 1.71 -9.73 -8.08
CA SER A 166 1.16 -11.09 -8.20
C SER A 166 -0.22 -11.18 -7.53
N PRO A 167 -1.08 -12.14 -7.92
CA PRO A 167 -2.33 -12.38 -7.23
C PRO A 167 -2.09 -12.76 -5.76
N PRO A 168 -3.08 -12.52 -4.87
CA PRO A 168 -2.92 -12.81 -3.46
C PRO A 168 -2.83 -14.33 -3.22
N PRO A 169 -2.05 -14.79 -2.23
CA PRO A 169 -1.75 -16.22 -2.03
C PRO A 169 -2.99 -17.12 -1.83
N ASP A 170 -4.05 -16.58 -1.25
CA ASP A 170 -5.32 -17.27 -1.01
C ASP A 170 -6.11 -17.53 -2.31
N LEU A 171 -6.04 -16.62 -3.29
CA LEU A 171 -6.61 -16.83 -4.61
C LEU A 171 -5.69 -17.60 -5.55
N ALA A 172 -4.37 -17.46 -5.44
CA ALA A 172 -3.41 -18.23 -6.24
C ALA A 172 -3.67 -19.74 -6.16
N LYS A 173 -4.05 -20.24 -4.97
CA LYS A 173 -4.45 -21.64 -4.76
C LYS A 173 -5.75 -22.02 -5.50
N LYS A 174 -6.75 -21.12 -5.51
CA LYS A 174 -8.02 -21.33 -6.24
C LYS A 174 -7.81 -21.33 -7.76
N TYR A 175 -6.98 -20.43 -8.28
CA TYR A 175 -6.62 -20.37 -9.70
C TYR A 175 -5.83 -21.60 -10.16
N LYS A 176 -4.90 -22.10 -9.33
CA LYS A 176 -4.16 -23.36 -9.61
C LYS A 176 -5.12 -24.55 -9.67
N LYS A 177 -6.01 -24.69 -8.69
CA LYS A 177 -7.03 -25.76 -8.66
C LYS A 177 -7.98 -25.73 -9.86
N LYS A 178 -8.44 -24.54 -10.27
CA LYS A 178 -9.32 -24.38 -11.45
C LYS A 178 -8.60 -24.75 -12.75
N ARG A 179 -7.33 -24.36 -12.90
CA ARG A 179 -6.49 -24.73 -14.05
C ARG A 179 -6.20 -26.23 -14.12
N ASP A 180 -5.91 -26.85 -12.98
CA ASP A 180 -5.67 -28.29 -12.90
C ASP A 180 -6.97 -29.09 -13.24
N GLN A 181 -8.14 -28.56 -12.86
CA GLN A 181 -9.46 -29.14 -13.22
C GLN A 181 -9.83 -28.95 -14.70
N GLU A 182 -9.54 -27.79 -15.29
CA GLU A 182 -9.77 -27.51 -16.72
C GLU A 182 -8.81 -28.31 -17.62
N THR A 183 -7.58 -28.54 -17.16
CA THR A 183 -6.58 -29.37 -17.87
C THR A 183 -6.97 -30.85 -17.84
N GLN A 184 -7.53 -31.34 -16.73
CA GLN A 184 -8.04 -32.72 -16.63
C GLN A 184 -9.34 -32.95 -17.43
N SER A 185 -10.20 -31.93 -17.57
CA SER A 185 -11.44 -32.04 -18.36
C SER A 185 -11.20 -31.96 -19.88
N SER A 186 -10.03 -31.50 -20.32
CA SER A 186 -9.71 -31.35 -21.75
C SER A 186 -9.00 -32.56 -22.36
N GLN A 187 -8.71 -33.60 -21.56
CA GLN A 187 -8.21 -34.90 -22.03
C GLN A 187 -9.35 -35.94 -22.02
N ALA A 188 -10.40 -35.72 -22.82
CA ALA A 188 -11.32 -36.79 -23.18
C ALA A 188 -10.77 -37.49 -24.44
N PRO A 189 -10.55 -38.82 -24.45
CA PRO A 189 -10.11 -39.51 -25.65
C PRO A 189 -11.20 -39.43 -26.72
N MET A 190 -10.85 -38.92 -27.90
CA MET A 190 -11.67 -38.98 -29.11
C MET A 190 -11.94 -40.47 -29.41
N MET A 191 -13.15 -40.95 -29.12
CA MET A 191 -13.57 -42.27 -29.59
C MET A 191 -13.67 -42.21 -31.11
N SER A 192 -12.72 -42.86 -31.78
CA SER A 192 -12.75 -43.06 -33.23
C SER A 192 -13.92 -43.98 -33.58
N GLN A 193 -15.00 -43.41 -34.11
CA GLN A 193 -16.04 -44.20 -34.77
C GLN A 193 -15.50 -44.65 -36.12
N GLN A 194 -15.03 -45.90 -36.19
CA GLN A 194 -14.78 -46.57 -37.46
C GLN A 194 -16.13 -46.87 -38.12
N TYR A 195 -16.46 -46.10 -39.17
CA TYR A 195 -17.48 -46.48 -40.13
C TYR A 195 -16.90 -47.57 -41.04
N HIS A 196 -17.33 -48.81 -40.84
CA HIS A 196 -17.17 -49.86 -41.85
C HIS A 196 -18.25 -49.66 -42.91
N HIS A 197 -17.81 -49.29 -44.11
CA HIS A 197 -18.63 -49.27 -45.32
C HIS A 197 -18.25 -50.50 -46.14
N TYR A 198 -19.14 -51.49 -46.22
CA TYR A 198 -19.29 -52.44 -47.32
C TYR A 198 -20.69 -53.03 -47.27
#